data_AF-A0A6N9SLF0-F1
#
_entry.id   AF-A0A6N9SLF0-F1
#
_cell.length_a   1.000
_cell.length_b   1.000
_cell.length_c   1.000
_cell.angle_alpha   90.00
_cell.angle_beta   90.00
_cell.angle_gamma   90.00
#
_symmetry.space_group_name_H-M   'P 1'
#
loop_
_entity.id
_entity.type
_entity.pdbx_description
1 polymer ?
#
loop_
_entity_poly.entity_id
_entity_poly.type
_entity_poly.pdbx_seq_one_letter_code
_entity_poly.pdbx_strand_id
1 'polypeptide(L)' 'WHWKLKPQNNLPELISGWRGELMAETLHNLLQEYPQ' A
#
# COMPACT_ATOMS: atom_id res chain seq x y z
N TRP A 1 8.31 -16.08 8.43
CA TRP A 1 9.25 -16.55 7.38
C TRP A 1 8.56 -17.34 6.25
N HIS A 2 7.22 -17.32 6.18
CA HIS A 2 6.48 -18.18 5.25
C HIS A 2 6.49 -17.69 3.78
N TRP A 3 6.61 -16.38 3.52
CA TRP A 3 6.37 -15.84 2.16
C TRP A 3 7.60 -15.28 1.45
N LYS A 4 8.80 -15.31 2.07
CA LYS A 4 10.06 -14.75 1.53
C LYS A 4 9.84 -13.43 0.77
N LEU A 5 8.99 -12.54 1.29
CA LEU A 5 8.74 -11.26 0.66
C LEU A 5 10.07 -10.50 0.65
N LYS A 6 10.53 -10.12 -0.54
CA LYS A 6 11.70 -9.26 -0.66
C LYS A 6 11.41 -7.97 0.11
N PRO A 7 12.40 -7.39 0.82
CA PRO A 7 12.24 -6.06 1.38
C PRO A 7 11.79 -5.13 0.26
N GLN A 8 10.58 -4.56 0.39
CA GLN A 8 10.11 -3.58 -0.56
C GLN A 8 10.79 -2.26 -0.21
N ASN A 9 11.79 -1.88 -1.00
CA ASN A 9 12.45 -0.58 -0.88
C ASN A 9 11.60 0.57 -1.45
N ASN A 10 10.49 0.24 -2.12
CA ASN A 10 9.65 1.18 -2.84
C ASN A 10 8.22 1.14 -2.29
N LEU A 11 7.46 2.20 -2.55
CA LEU A 11 6.04 2.27 -2.22
C LEU A 11 5.27 1.08 -2.85
N PRO A 12 4.28 0.50 -2.14
CA PRO A 12 3.41 -0.52 -2.71
C PRO A 12 2.76 -0.07 -4.01
N GLU A 13 2.67 -0.98 -4.98
CA GLU A 13 2.09 -0.73 -6.31
C GLU A 13 0.64 -0.23 -6.25
N LEU A 14 -0.10 -0.58 -5.20
CA LEU A 14 -1.50 -0.15 -5.02
C LEU A 14 -1.66 1.33 -4.68
N ILE A 15 -0.62 1.96 -4.13
CA ILE A 15 -0.61 3.39 -3.78
C ILE A 15 0.41 4.16 -4.61
N SER A 16 0.86 3.60 -5.73
CA SER A 16 1.84 4.22 -6.65
C SER A 16 1.42 4.07 -8.12
N GLY A 17 1.99 4.92 -8.98
CA GLY A 17 1.67 4.96 -10.41
C GLY A 17 0.19 5.22 -10.69
N TRP A 18 -0.30 4.72 -11.84
CA TRP A 18 -1.69 4.90 -12.28
C TRP A 18 -2.71 4.28 -11.31
N ARG A 19 -2.31 3.27 -10.53
CA ARG A 19 -3.17 2.68 -9.50
C ARG A 19 -3.32 3.66 -8.34
N GLY A 20 -2.22 4.26 -7.90
CA GLY A 20 -2.25 5.30 -6.87
C GLY A 20 -3.18 6.47 -7.23
N GLU A 21 -3.15 6.92 -8.48
CA GLU A 21 -4.02 8.00 -8.96
C GLU A 21 -5.52 7.70 -8.82
N LEU A 22 -5.92 6.42 -8.87
CA LEU A 22 -7.32 6.00 -8.81
C LEU A 22 -7.81 5.65 -7.39
N MET A 23 -6.92 5.17 -6.51
CA MET A 23 -7.34 4.56 -5.24
C MET A 23 -6.47 4.87 -4.02
N ALA A 24 -5.37 5.62 -4.16
CA ALA A 24 -4.49 5.89 -3.02
C ALA A 24 -5.24 6.60 -1.88
N GLU A 25 -6.05 7.61 -2.19
CA GLU A 25 -6.79 8.37 -1.17
C GLU A 25 -7.76 7.49 -0.39
N THR A 26 -8.56 6.68 -1.07
CA THR A 26 -9.52 5.76 -0.42
C THR A 26 -8.80 4.72 0.42
N LEU A 27 -7.67 4.19 -0.06
CA LEU A 27 -6.85 3.25 0.70
C LEU A 27 -6.23 3.91 1.94
N HIS A 28 -5.72 5.13 1.83
CA HIS A 28 -5.19 5.86 2.98
C HIS A 28 -6.25 6.12 4.04
N ASN A 29 -7.47 6.46 3.64
CA ASN A 29 -8.61 6.63 4.55
C ASN A 29 -8.97 5.32 5.24
N LEU A 30 -9.07 4.21 4.49
CA LEU A 30 -9.32 2.89 5.07
C LEU A 30 -8.25 2.50 6.09
N LEU A 31 -6.97 2.77 5.79
CA LEU A 31 -5.88 2.43 6.69
C LEU A 31 -5.91 3.21 8.02
N GLN A 32 -6.62 4.33 8.10
CA GLN A 32 -6.83 5.04 9.38
C GLN A 32 -7.70 4.24 10.37
N GLU A 33 -8.54 3.33 9.88
CA GLU A 33 -9.38 2.47 10.73
C GLU A 33 -8.59 1.34 11.41
N TYR A 34 -7.35 1.10 10.97
CA TYR A 34 -6.47 0.04 11.47
C TYR A 34 -5.18 0.62 12.07
N PRO A 35 -5.26 1.23 13.27
CA PRO A 35 -4.07 1.69 13.98
C PRO A 35 -3.16 0.49 14.32
N GLN A 36 -1.85 0.68 14.17
CA GLN A 36 -0.80 -0.34 14.41
C GLN A 36 -0.63 -0.67 15.89
#